data_AF-A0A6A4UPH8-F1
#
_entry.id   AF-A0A6A4UPH8-F1
#
_cell.length_a   1.000
_cell.length_b   1.000
_cell.length_c   1.000
_cell.angle_alpha   90.00
_cell.angle_beta   90.00
_cell.angle_gamma   90.00
#
_symmetry.space_group_name_H-M   'P 1'
#
loop_
_entity.id
_entity.type
_entity.pdbx_description
1 polymer ?
#
loop_
_entity_poly.entity_id
_entity_poly.type
_entity_poly.pdbx_seq_one_letter_code
_entity_poly.pdbx_strand_id
1 'polypeptide(L)'
;MASTKRKIFTYLLFTALALLLVNIAVDLFTHKTKKPVASELSRTEIENTFWKVLDDYGINAEWVKKKKFREEHEDSINAQFLVTLPAEVPIPLIIKDINNVIEKDITGFVSKEMQIFGATEIRIYTNEMLKLKATLTPDPKLARNRNDFSFIISDAFTLSDKKFSDFLNVTYPVAAAIVPDTDELLKVDSLQRFSKEYVLLINNDIDDSKMKLVQEYQKELLRSSIRNILSAFPNAKYVTVEERSKLFNSPIYNFVRDEFKKRRFTVFPLSEFIRLETEDEQELVSKFKFYSEDTTASRQKVFYLTLDNFGKITPLIVKYKKQGSKIVPVSKSYLSIKQKN
;
A
#
# COMPACT_ATOMS: atom_id res chain seq x y z
N MET A 1 -79.47 -11.55 0.73
CA MET A 1 -78.13 -11.52 1.37
C MET A 1 -77.43 -12.89 1.44
N ALA A 2 -78.12 -14.04 1.53
CA ALA A 2 -77.48 -15.36 1.60
C ALA A 2 -76.82 -15.84 0.28
N SER A 3 -77.36 -15.45 -0.89
CA SER A 3 -76.83 -15.87 -2.19
C SER A 3 -75.51 -15.20 -2.56
N THR A 4 -75.30 -13.94 -2.15
CA THR A 4 -74.06 -13.19 -2.41
C THR A 4 -72.89 -13.74 -1.59
N LYS A 5 -73.11 -14.11 -0.33
CA LYS A 5 -72.09 -14.74 0.53
C LYS A 5 -71.66 -16.12 0.02
N ARG A 6 -72.62 -16.93 -0.48
CA ARG A 6 -72.32 -18.22 -1.13
C ARG A 6 -71.46 -18.03 -2.38
N LYS A 7 -71.82 -17.08 -3.26
CA LYS A 7 -71.03 -16.77 -4.47
C LYS A 7 -69.61 -16.33 -4.11
N ILE A 8 -69.44 -15.46 -3.12
CA ILE A 8 -68.10 -15.02 -2.66
C ILE A 8 -67.27 -16.20 -2.13
N PHE A 9 -67.89 -17.10 -1.35
CA PHE A 9 -67.22 -18.32 -0.88
C PHE A 9 -66.80 -19.24 -2.03
N THR A 10 -67.66 -19.41 -3.03
CA THR A 10 -67.34 -20.23 -4.21
C THR A 10 -66.21 -19.60 -5.02
N TYR A 11 -66.20 -18.28 -5.19
CA TYR A 11 -65.10 -17.58 -5.86
C TYR A 11 -63.78 -17.75 -5.10
N LEU A 12 -63.78 -17.52 -3.77
CA LEU A 12 -62.58 -17.70 -2.94
C LEU A 12 -62.03 -19.12 -2.99
N LEU A 13 -62.91 -20.13 -2.93
CA LEU A 13 -62.51 -21.53 -3.03
C LEU A 13 -61.88 -21.84 -4.40
N PHE A 14 -62.47 -21.32 -5.48
CA PHE A 14 -61.95 -21.52 -6.83
C PHE A 14 -60.61 -20.81 -7.03
N THR A 15 -60.45 -19.60 -6.50
CA THR A 15 -59.18 -18.86 -6.54
C THR A 15 -58.10 -19.57 -5.72
N ALA A 16 -58.43 -20.11 -4.55
CA ALA A 16 -57.49 -20.88 -3.73
C ALA A 16 -57.05 -22.16 -4.45
N LEU A 17 -57.98 -22.87 -5.10
CA LEU A 17 -57.64 -24.05 -5.91
C LEU A 17 -56.75 -23.67 -7.11
N ALA A 18 -57.07 -22.58 -7.80
CA ALA A 18 -56.27 -22.10 -8.92
C ALA A 18 -54.86 -21.71 -8.49
N LEU A 19 -54.71 -21.01 -7.36
CA LEU A 19 -53.41 -20.66 -6.78
C LEU A 19 -52.61 -21.90 -6.39
N LEU A 20 -53.26 -22.93 -5.83
CA LEU A 20 -52.61 -24.18 -5.47
C LEU A 20 -52.12 -24.94 -6.71
N LEU A 21 -52.92 -24.99 -7.77
CA LEU A 21 -52.52 -25.57 -9.05
C LEU A 21 -51.40 -24.79 -9.72
N VAL A 22 -51.43 -23.45 -9.65
CA VAL A 22 -50.32 -22.61 -10.12
C VAL A 22 -49.06 -22.86 -9.30
N ASN A 23 -49.16 -23.03 -7.97
CA ASN A 23 -48.00 -23.32 -7.13
C ASN A 23 -47.39 -24.70 -7.46
N ILE A 24 -48.23 -25.71 -7.64
CA ILE A 24 -47.80 -27.05 -8.06
C ILE A 24 -47.21 -27.03 -9.48
N ALA A 25 -47.82 -26.27 -10.40
CA ALA A 25 -47.29 -26.10 -11.76
C ALA A 25 -45.96 -25.33 -11.75
N VAL A 26 -45.82 -24.30 -10.92
CA VAL A 26 -44.56 -23.59 -10.71
C VAL A 26 -43.52 -24.57 -10.19
N ASP A 27 -43.80 -25.38 -9.16
CA ASP A 27 -42.87 -26.39 -8.66
C ASP A 27 -42.50 -27.48 -9.71
N LEU A 28 -43.44 -27.83 -10.60
CA LEU A 28 -43.21 -28.81 -11.69
C LEU A 28 -42.43 -28.22 -12.88
N PHE A 29 -42.65 -26.95 -13.22
CA PHE A 29 -42.00 -26.26 -14.36
C PHE A 29 -40.72 -25.53 -13.95
N THR A 30 -40.57 -25.13 -12.69
CA THR A 30 -39.27 -24.92 -12.08
C THR A 30 -38.70 -26.30 -11.78
N HIS A 31 -38.32 -27.02 -12.84
CA HIS A 31 -37.18 -27.91 -12.76
C HIS A 31 -36.16 -27.23 -11.89
N LYS A 32 -35.74 -27.90 -10.79
CA LYS A 32 -34.53 -27.57 -10.05
C LYS A 32 -33.56 -27.03 -11.07
N THR A 33 -33.41 -25.71 -11.13
CA THR A 33 -32.29 -25.11 -11.82
C THR A 33 -31.17 -25.81 -11.11
N LYS A 34 -30.53 -26.78 -11.78
CA LYS A 34 -29.23 -27.26 -11.37
C LYS A 34 -28.49 -25.95 -11.27
N LYS A 35 -28.30 -25.46 -10.04
CA LYS A 35 -27.28 -24.46 -9.77
C LYS A 35 -26.12 -24.96 -10.62
N PRO A 36 -25.58 -24.14 -11.55
CA PRO A 36 -24.43 -24.59 -12.32
C PRO A 36 -23.52 -25.24 -11.29
N VAL A 37 -23.19 -26.52 -11.50
CA VAL A 37 -22.32 -27.25 -10.59
C VAL A 37 -21.05 -26.43 -10.59
N ALA A 38 -20.93 -25.54 -9.61
CA ALA A 38 -19.71 -24.83 -9.35
C ALA A 38 -18.73 -25.98 -9.11
N SER A 39 -17.72 -26.05 -9.96
CA SER A 39 -16.71 -27.09 -9.84
C SER A 39 -16.22 -27.07 -8.41
N GLU A 40 -16.47 -28.16 -7.67
CA GLU A 40 -16.06 -28.27 -6.28
C GLU A 40 -14.57 -27.97 -6.19
N LEU A 41 -14.19 -27.00 -5.35
CA LEU A 41 -12.78 -26.71 -5.15
C LEU A 41 -12.10 -27.94 -4.57
N SER A 42 -11.17 -28.48 -5.34
CA SER A 42 -10.32 -29.56 -4.91
C SER A 42 -9.46 -29.10 -3.72
N ARG A 43 -9.00 -30.08 -2.94
CA ARG A 43 -8.04 -29.84 -1.86
C ARG A 43 -6.82 -29.07 -2.34
N THR A 44 -6.32 -29.38 -3.54
CA THR A 44 -5.16 -28.71 -4.13
C THR A 44 -5.45 -27.24 -4.41
N GLU A 45 -6.64 -26.90 -4.90
CA GLU A 45 -7.03 -25.50 -5.12
C GLU A 45 -7.16 -24.71 -3.82
N ILE A 46 -7.70 -25.34 -2.77
CA ILE A 46 -7.79 -24.74 -1.42
C ILE A 46 -6.39 -24.55 -0.83
N GLU A 47 -5.51 -25.56 -0.91
CA GLU A 47 -4.12 -25.45 -0.45
C GLU A 47 -3.36 -24.37 -1.25
N ASN A 48 -3.50 -24.32 -2.57
CA ASN A 48 -2.87 -23.30 -3.42
C ASN A 48 -3.37 -21.89 -3.08
N THR A 49 -4.67 -21.74 -2.84
CA THR A 49 -5.26 -20.47 -2.40
C THR A 49 -4.70 -20.05 -1.04
N PHE A 50 -4.63 -20.98 -0.09
CA PHE A 50 -4.05 -20.74 1.22
C PHE A 50 -2.58 -20.26 1.10
N TRP A 51 -1.76 -20.96 0.30
CA TRP A 51 -0.38 -20.56 0.04
C TRP A 51 -0.28 -19.19 -0.64
N LYS A 52 -1.12 -18.92 -1.62
CA LYS A 52 -1.17 -17.62 -2.31
C LYS A 52 -1.49 -16.49 -1.35
N VAL A 53 -2.48 -16.66 -0.46
CA VAL A 53 -2.80 -15.65 0.54
C VAL A 53 -1.61 -15.44 1.48
N LEU A 54 -0.97 -16.50 1.97
CA LEU A 54 0.24 -16.36 2.80
C LEU A 54 1.37 -15.60 2.08
N ASP A 55 1.59 -15.86 0.79
CA ASP A 55 2.57 -15.15 -0.02
C ASP A 55 2.22 -13.66 -0.24
N ASP A 56 0.92 -13.34 -0.43
CA ASP A 56 0.43 -11.96 -0.51
C ASP A 56 0.69 -11.15 0.78
N TYR A 57 0.76 -11.82 1.93
CA TYR A 57 1.18 -11.23 3.21
C TYR A 57 2.70 -11.28 3.44
N GLY A 58 3.45 -11.84 2.50
CA GLY A 58 4.91 -11.95 2.56
C GLY A 58 5.39 -12.94 3.62
N ILE A 59 4.59 -13.96 3.93
CA ILE A 59 4.94 -15.02 4.90
C ILE A 59 5.92 -15.99 4.24
N ASN A 60 7.10 -16.15 4.85
CA ASN A 60 8.12 -17.06 4.32
C ASN A 60 7.66 -18.51 4.47
N ALA A 61 7.91 -19.35 3.45
CA ALA A 61 7.63 -20.78 3.48
C ALA A 61 8.31 -21.50 4.66
N GLU A 62 9.48 -21.03 5.10
CA GLU A 62 10.17 -21.56 6.29
C GLU A 62 9.37 -21.40 7.60
N TRP A 63 8.44 -20.44 7.63
CA TRP A 63 7.54 -20.20 8.77
C TRP A 63 6.30 -21.11 8.74
N VAL A 64 6.15 -21.92 7.70
CA VAL A 64 5.03 -22.85 7.53
C VAL A 64 5.52 -24.28 7.67
N LYS A 65 5.12 -24.96 8.74
CA LYS A 65 5.44 -26.37 8.98
C LYS A 65 4.25 -27.26 8.62
N LYS A 66 4.46 -28.20 7.71
CA LYS A 66 3.48 -29.24 7.40
C LYS A 66 3.69 -30.42 8.35
N LYS A 67 2.70 -30.74 9.19
CA LYS A 67 2.70 -31.93 10.05
C LYS A 67 1.70 -32.94 9.53
N LYS A 68 2.03 -34.24 9.61
CA LYS A 68 1.06 -35.30 9.36
C LYS A 68 -0.12 -35.15 10.32
N PHE A 69 -1.32 -35.29 9.79
CA PHE A 69 -2.56 -35.21 10.54
C PHE A 69 -3.52 -36.23 9.96
N ARG A 70 -4.22 -36.96 10.84
CA ARG A 70 -5.30 -37.88 10.48
C ARG A 70 -6.32 -37.79 11.60
N GLU A 71 -7.57 -37.54 11.26
CA GLU A 71 -8.67 -37.51 12.22
C GLU A 71 -9.47 -38.82 12.06
N GLU A 72 -9.89 -39.44 13.16
CA GLU A 72 -10.48 -40.79 13.16
C GLU A 72 -11.76 -40.92 12.33
N HIS A 73 -12.40 -39.80 11.95
CA HIS A 73 -13.66 -39.75 11.21
C HIS A 73 -13.65 -38.85 9.96
N GLU A 74 -12.50 -38.30 9.56
CA GLU A 74 -12.39 -37.42 8.39
C GLU A 74 -11.24 -37.88 7.46
N ASP A 75 -11.59 -38.58 6.38
CA ASP A 75 -10.62 -39.30 5.52
C ASP A 75 -9.93 -38.40 4.46
N SER A 76 -10.26 -37.11 4.41
CA SER A 76 -9.85 -36.20 3.33
C SER A 76 -8.50 -35.47 3.55
N ILE A 77 -8.02 -35.36 4.80
CA ILE A 77 -6.77 -34.64 5.10
C ILE A 77 -5.70 -35.54 5.73
N ASN A 78 -4.49 -35.40 5.20
CA ASN A 78 -3.30 -36.13 5.67
C ASN A 78 -2.28 -35.20 6.35
N ALA A 79 -2.57 -33.90 6.40
CA ALA A 79 -1.65 -32.90 6.92
C ALA A 79 -2.38 -31.68 7.50
N GLN A 80 -1.76 -31.09 8.53
CA GLN A 80 -2.10 -29.79 9.07
C GLN A 80 -0.94 -28.83 8.87
N PHE A 81 -1.25 -27.55 8.67
CA PHE A 81 -0.26 -26.49 8.51
C PHE A 81 -0.12 -25.70 9.81
N LEU A 82 1.09 -25.61 10.33
CA LEU A 82 1.40 -24.72 11.45
C LEU A 82 2.15 -23.51 10.89
N VAL A 83 1.52 -22.35 10.94
CA VAL A 83 2.05 -21.10 10.40
C VAL A 83 2.43 -20.20 11.56
N THR A 84 3.71 -19.87 11.66
CA THR A 84 4.17 -18.82 12.57
C THR A 84 4.13 -17.47 11.85
N LEU A 85 3.46 -16.49 12.45
CA LEU A 85 3.24 -15.18 11.85
C LEU A 85 4.00 -14.10 12.64
N PRO A 86 4.60 -13.12 11.96
CA PRO A 86 5.06 -11.89 12.60
C PRO A 86 3.89 -11.20 13.33
N ALA A 87 4.14 -10.68 14.54
CA ALA A 87 3.10 -10.07 15.37
C ALA A 87 2.42 -8.85 14.73
N GLU A 88 3.07 -8.17 13.78
CA GLU A 88 2.47 -7.05 13.06
C GLU A 88 1.44 -7.47 11.99
N VAL A 89 1.28 -8.76 11.70
CA VAL A 89 0.33 -9.28 10.71
C VAL A 89 -0.97 -9.69 11.40
N PRO A 90 -2.10 -9.00 11.16
CA PRO A 90 -3.36 -9.35 11.82
C PRO A 90 -3.94 -10.66 11.25
N ILE A 91 -4.03 -11.68 12.09
CA ILE A 91 -4.66 -12.97 11.78
C ILE A 91 -6.08 -12.80 11.19
N PRO A 92 -6.95 -11.91 11.71
CA PRO A 92 -8.29 -11.71 11.14
C PRO A 92 -8.28 -11.26 9.67
N LEU A 93 -7.25 -10.54 9.22
CA LEU A 93 -7.15 -10.11 7.82
C LEU A 93 -6.77 -11.28 6.91
N ILE A 94 -5.85 -12.15 7.33
CA ILE A 94 -5.51 -13.38 6.60
C ILE A 94 -6.76 -14.25 6.44
N ILE A 95 -7.51 -14.43 7.54
CA ILE A 95 -8.75 -15.23 7.54
C ILE A 95 -9.78 -14.65 6.58
N LYS A 96 -9.99 -13.33 6.62
CA LYS A 96 -10.91 -12.64 5.71
C LYS A 96 -10.51 -12.87 4.26
N ASP A 97 -9.23 -12.73 3.92
CA ASP A 97 -8.75 -12.89 2.55
C ASP A 97 -8.83 -14.34 2.06
N ILE A 98 -8.56 -15.32 2.94
CA ILE A 98 -8.81 -16.74 2.65
C ILE A 98 -10.30 -16.95 2.38
N ASN A 99 -11.18 -16.46 3.26
CA ASN A 99 -12.62 -16.65 3.11
C ASN A 99 -13.13 -16.04 1.80
N ASN A 100 -12.77 -14.79 1.50
CA ASN A 100 -13.22 -14.10 0.29
C ASN A 100 -12.87 -14.84 -1.02
N VAL A 101 -11.75 -15.58 -1.05
CA VAL A 101 -11.35 -16.31 -2.25
C VAL A 101 -12.10 -17.64 -2.39
N ILE A 102 -12.54 -18.23 -1.28
CA ILE A 102 -13.09 -19.60 -1.24
C ILE A 102 -14.62 -19.60 -0.99
N GLU A 103 -15.22 -18.44 -0.65
CA GLU A 103 -16.61 -18.26 -0.22
C GLU A 103 -17.67 -18.85 -1.17
N LYS A 104 -17.38 -18.90 -2.47
CA LYS A 104 -18.35 -19.37 -3.48
C LYS A 104 -18.56 -20.88 -3.49
N ASP A 105 -17.62 -21.66 -2.92
CA ASP A 105 -17.52 -23.10 -3.15
C ASP A 105 -17.32 -23.93 -1.86
N ILE A 106 -17.52 -23.35 -0.67
CA ILE A 106 -17.38 -24.04 0.62
C ILE A 106 -18.72 -24.36 1.27
N THR A 107 -18.75 -25.47 2.02
CA THR A 107 -19.88 -25.81 2.90
C THR A 107 -19.68 -25.32 4.33
N GLY A 108 -18.45 -24.98 4.72
CA GLY A 108 -18.18 -24.38 6.03
C GLY A 108 -16.77 -23.83 6.17
N PHE A 109 -16.65 -22.68 6.85
CA PHE A 109 -15.39 -22.10 7.28
C PHE A 109 -15.45 -21.87 8.79
N VAL A 110 -14.60 -22.57 9.53
CA VAL A 110 -14.55 -22.44 11.00
C VAL A 110 -13.23 -21.80 11.38
N SER A 111 -13.31 -20.69 12.10
CA SER A 111 -12.17 -20.06 12.76
C SER A 111 -12.40 -20.08 14.26
N LYS A 112 -11.42 -20.59 15.01
CA LYS A 112 -11.45 -20.67 16.47
C LYS A 112 -10.18 -20.07 17.05
N GLU A 113 -10.33 -18.95 17.72
CA GLU A 113 -9.27 -18.38 18.55
C GLU A 113 -9.07 -19.30 19.77
N MET A 114 -7.86 -19.83 19.93
CA MET A 114 -7.52 -20.75 21.04
C MET A 114 -7.12 -19.98 22.31
N GLN A 115 -6.65 -18.75 22.13
CA GLN A 115 -6.27 -17.83 23.20
C GLN A 115 -6.41 -16.40 22.66
N ILE A 116 -6.87 -15.46 23.49
CA ILE A 116 -7.03 -14.04 23.11
C ILE A 116 -5.67 -13.49 22.62
N PHE A 117 -5.64 -12.95 21.40
CA PHE A 117 -4.43 -12.50 20.69
C PHE A 117 -3.36 -13.58 20.49
N GLY A 118 -3.75 -14.84 20.56
CA GLY A 118 -2.87 -16.00 20.49
C GLY A 118 -3.08 -16.83 19.22
N ALA A 119 -2.93 -18.15 19.36
CA ALA A 119 -3.07 -19.06 18.24
C ALA A 119 -4.53 -19.13 17.76
N THR A 120 -4.73 -19.12 16.45
CA THR A 120 -6.04 -19.28 15.82
C THR A 120 -6.03 -20.51 14.92
N GLU A 121 -6.97 -21.41 15.14
CA GLU A 121 -7.19 -22.55 14.25
C GLU A 121 -8.18 -22.18 13.15
N ILE A 122 -7.87 -22.60 11.93
CA ILE A 122 -8.71 -22.47 10.74
C ILE A 122 -9.00 -23.88 10.22
N ARG A 123 -10.27 -24.16 9.96
CA ARG A 123 -10.75 -25.38 9.32
C ARG A 123 -11.66 -25.02 8.15
N ILE A 124 -11.36 -25.55 6.97
CA ILE A 124 -12.12 -25.32 5.75
C ILE A 124 -12.77 -26.62 5.30
N TYR A 125 -14.08 -26.58 5.16
CA TYR A 125 -14.93 -27.71 4.83
C TYR A 125 -15.60 -27.49 3.47
N THR A 126 -15.55 -28.54 2.64
CA THR A 126 -16.29 -28.61 1.38
C THR A 126 -17.02 -29.94 1.35
N ASN A 127 -18.31 -29.92 1.07
CA ASN A 127 -19.22 -31.07 1.16
C ASN A 127 -19.10 -31.81 2.50
N GLU A 128 -19.09 -31.05 3.59
CA GLU A 128 -18.96 -31.55 4.98
C GLU A 128 -17.64 -32.30 5.27
N MET A 129 -16.73 -32.37 4.30
CA MET A 129 -15.40 -32.93 4.49
C MET A 129 -14.39 -31.83 4.76
N LEU A 130 -13.58 -31.99 5.81
CA LEU A 130 -12.43 -31.14 6.05
C LEU A 130 -11.43 -31.27 4.89
N LYS A 131 -11.03 -30.14 4.31
CA LYS A 131 -10.07 -30.07 3.20
C LYS A 131 -8.78 -29.36 3.60
N LEU A 132 -8.83 -28.47 4.58
CA LEU A 132 -7.66 -27.78 5.10
C LEU A 132 -7.79 -27.51 6.60
N LYS A 133 -6.71 -27.80 7.33
CA LYS A 133 -6.53 -27.44 8.73
C LYS A 133 -5.24 -26.66 8.89
N ALA A 134 -5.33 -25.47 9.47
CA ALA A 134 -4.17 -24.64 9.77
C ALA A 134 -4.26 -24.04 11.17
N THR A 135 -3.11 -23.85 11.81
CA THR A 135 -2.97 -23.10 13.06
C THR A 135 -2.06 -21.91 12.79
N LEU A 136 -2.57 -20.71 12.98
CA LEU A 136 -1.86 -19.45 12.84
C LEU A 136 -1.42 -18.98 14.23
N THR A 137 -0.13 -18.84 14.47
CA THR A 137 0.42 -18.45 15.77
C THR A 137 1.27 -17.19 15.64
N PRO A 138 0.96 -16.09 16.36
CA PRO A 138 1.79 -14.90 16.34
C PRO A 138 3.11 -15.12 17.10
N ASP A 139 4.21 -14.60 16.57
CA ASP A 139 5.53 -14.57 17.19
C ASP A 139 6.12 -13.16 17.10
N PRO A 140 6.31 -12.46 18.23
CA PRO A 140 6.86 -11.10 18.25
C PRO A 140 8.35 -11.03 17.87
N LYS A 141 9.06 -12.16 17.82
CA LYS A 141 10.47 -12.22 17.41
C LYS A 141 10.62 -12.32 15.89
N LEU A 142 9.58 -12.72 15.17
CA LEU A 142 9.59 -12.72 13.72
C LEU A 142 9.34 -11.32 13.21
N ALA A 143 10.16 -10.89 12.25
CA ALA A 143 10.01 -9.63 11.55
C ALA A 143 10.13 -9.86 10.05
N ARG A 144 9.24 -9.24 9.26
CA ARG A 144 9.37 -9.25 7.80
C ARG A 144 10.49 -8.31 7.39
N ASN A 145 11.54 -8.87 6.81
CA ASN A 145 12.64 -8.07 6.28
C ASN A 145 12.30 -7.64 4.85
N ARG A 146 11.64 -6.49 4.71
CA ARG A 146 11.22 -5.87 3.43
C ARG A 146 11.79 -4.47 3.28
N ASN A 147 11.56 -3.85 2.13
CA ASN A 147 12.06 -2.52 1.83
C ASN A 147 11.25 -1.43 2.55
N ASP A 148 11.92 -0.34 2.91
CA ASP A 148 11.30 0.89 3.39
C ASP A 148 11.28 1.91 2.25
N PHE A 149 10.14 2.53 2.01
CA PHE A 149 9.92 3.47 0.93
C PHE A 149 9.69 4.88 1.47
N SER A 150 10.38 5.85 0.90
CA SER A 150 10.08 7.27 1.04
C SER A 150 9.74 7.85 -0.32
N PHE A 151 8.81 8.79 -0.36
CA PHE A 151 8.35 9.42 -1.60
C PHE A 151 8.49 10.93 -1.51
N ILE A 152 9.05 11.52 -2.54
CA ILE A 152 9.18 12.97 -2.73
C ILE A 152 8.38 13.32 -3.98
N ILE A 153 7.35 14.15 -3.80
CA ILE A 153 6.47 14.62 -4.86
C ILE A 153 7.10 15.85 -5.52
N SER A 154 7.52 15.70 -6.78
CA SER A 154 8.34 16.69 -7.50
C SER A 154 7.57 17.93 -7.94
N ASP A 155 6.29 17.75 -8.27
CA ASP A 155 5.41 18.78 -8.82
C ASP A 155 4.48 19.41 -7.78
N ALA A 156 4.59 19.04 -6.49
CA ALA A 156 3.63 19.43 -5.45
C ALA A 156 3.34 20.94 -5.44
N PHE A 157 4.34 21.78 -5.67
CA PHE A 157 4.22 23.24 -5.60
C PHE A 157 3.75 23.88 -6.92
N THR A 158 3.82 23.17 -8.04
CA THR A 158 3.30 23.63 -9.34
C THR A 158 1.87 23.15 -9.62
N LEU A 159 1.29 22.35 -8.72
CA LEU A 159 -0.09 21.90 -8.78
C LEU A 159 -1.09 23.07 -8.63
N SER A 160 -2.26 22.91 -9.23
CA SER A 160 -3.42 23.76 -8.93
C SER A 160 -3.87 23.57 -7.48
N ASP A 161 -4.54 24.57 -6.89
CA ASP A 161 -4.97 24.56 -5.49
C ASP A 161 -5.75 23.29 -5.10
N LYS A 162 -6.61 22.82 -6.00
CA LYS A 162 -7.35 21.56 -5.80
C LYS A 162 -6.40 20.36 -5.68
N LYS A 163 -5.49 20.19 -6.63
CA LYS A 163 -4.53 19.06 -6.62
C LYS A 163 -3.52 19.17 -5.48
N PHE A 164 -3.16 20.40 -5.10
CA PHE A 164 -2.34 20.63 -3.91
C PHE A 164 -3.07 20.19 -2.64
N SER A 165 -4.35 20.49 -2.51
CA SER A 165 -5.18 19.98 -1.41
C SER A 165 -5.26 18.45 -1.41
N ASP A 166 -5.39 17.82 -2.58
CA ASP A 166 -5.36 16.36 -2.71
C ASP A 166 -4.02 15.79 -2.21
N PHE A 167 -2.89 16.42 -2.55
CA PHE A 167 -1.56 16.06 -2.04
C PHE A 167 -1.47 16.18 -0.50
N LEU A 168 -1.97 17.28 0.08
CA LEU A 168 -1.98 17.47 1.54
C LEU A 168 -2.77 16.37 2.26
N ASN A 169 -3.83 15.86 1.63
CA ASN A 169 -4.70 14.82 2.16
C ASN A 169 -4.20 13.38 1.94
N VAL A 170 -3.09 13.17 1.22
CA VAL A 170 -2.48 11.84 1.08
C VAL A 170 -2.15 11.29 2.46
N THR A 171 -2.67 10.10 2.80
CA THR A 171 -2.51 9.53 4.16
C THR A 171 -1.10 9.02 4.45
N TYR A 172 -0.30 8.82 3.41
CA TYR A 172 1.09 8.40 3.53
C TYR A 172 2.02 9.57 3.91
N PRO A 173 3.15 9.30 4.59
CA PRO A 173 4.16 10.30 4.94
C PRO A 173 5.02 10.66 3.72
N VAL A 174 4.40 11.32 2.74
CA VAL A 174 5.06 11.85 1.54
C VAL A 174 5.69 13.21 1.83
N ALA A 175 6.77 13.52 1.12
CA ALA A 175 7.42 14.82 1.16
C ALA A 175 7.18 15.60 -0.14
N ALA A 176 7.27 16.93 -0.10
CA ALA A 176 7.29 17.78 -1.30
C ALA A 176 8.73 18.15 -1.69
N ALA A 177 9.00 18.27 -2.99
CA ALA A 177 10.15 19.02 -3.47
C ALA A 177 9.75 20.49 -3.65
N ILE A 178 10.60 21.41 -3.18
CA ILE A 178 10.32 22.85 -3.24
C ILE A 178 11.52 23.54 -3.85
N VAL A 179 11.31 24.26 -4.96
CA VAL A 179 12.29 25.22 -5.46
C VAL A 179 12.21 26.46 -4.58
N PRO A 180 13.31 26.89 -3.92
CA PRO A 180 13.27 28.03 -3.01
C PRO A 180 12.83 29.31 -3.70
N ASP A 181 11.66 29.83 -3.34
CA ASP A 181 11.15 31.13 -3.78
C ASP A 181 10.25 31.75 -2.70
N THR A 182 10.18 33.08 -2.62
CA THR A 182 9.33 33.77 -1.66
C THR A 182 7.83 33.51 -1.86
N ASP A 183 7.42 33.29 -3.11
CA ASP A 183 6.00 33.07 -3.44
C ASP A 183 5.47 31.73 -2.88
N GLU A 184 6.38 30.80 -2.60
CA GLU A 184 6.04 29.46 -2.12
C GLU A 184 5.86 29.38 -0.60
N LEU A 185 6.16 30.44 0.15
CA LEU A 185 6.13 30.43 1.61
C LEU A 185 4.74 30.15 2.19
N LEU A 186 3.67 30.63 1.54
CA LEU A 186 2.30 30.35 1.96
C LEU A 186 1.95 28.85 1.84
N LYS A 187 2.47 28.16 0.82
CA LYS A 187 2.28 26.72 0.65
C LYS A 187 3.12 25.91 1.63
N VAL A 188 4.32 26.38 2.01
CA VAL A 188 5.15 25.76 3.05
C VAL A 188 4.42 25.68 4.40
N ASP A 189 3.76 26.77 4.81
CA ASP A 189 3.00 26.78 6.06
C ASP A 189 1.89 25.72 6.07
N SER A 190 1.30 25.46 4.91
CA SER A 190 0.29 24.41 4.73
C SER A 190 0.87 23.01 4.90
N LEU A 191 2.10 22.76 4.45
CA LEU A 191 2.77 21.47 4.67
C LEU A 191 2.89 21.14 6.16
N GLN A 192 3.30 22.12 6.97
CA GLN A 192 3.47 21.94 8.41
C GLN A 192 2.15 21.57 9.10
N ARG A 193 1.04 22.22 8.72
CA ARG A 193 -0.30 21.92 9.24
C ARG A 193 -0.74 20.48 8.97
N PHE A 194 -0.38 19.94 7.80
CA PHE A 194 -0.72 18.58 7.39
C PHE A 194 0.39 17.55 7.69
N SER A 195 1.39 17.94 8.51
CA SER A 195 2.54 17.10 8.87
C SER A 195 3.29 16.53 7.65
N LYS A 196 3.33 17.28 6.55
CA LYS A 196 4.12 16.93 5.36
C LYS A 196 5.55 17.41 5.52
N GLU A 197 6.49 16.56 5.13
CA GLU A 197 7.90 16.95 5.05
C GLU A 197 8.18 17.62 3.70
N TYR A 198 9.31 18.30 3.61
CA TYR A 198 9.79 18.81 2.33
C TYR A 198 11.30 18.82 2.23
N VAL A 199 11.77 18.82 0.99
CA VAL A 199 13.17 18.96 0.60
C VAL A 199 13.31 20.20 -0.29
N LEU A 200 14.45 20.88 -0.20
CA LEU A 200 14.74 22.00 -1.08
C LEU A 200 15.41 21.50 -2.34
N LEU A 201 14.83 21.80 -3.50
CA LEU A 201 15.39 21.52 -4.80
C LEU A 201 16.09 22.77 -5.33
N ILE A 202 17.42 22.70 -5.42
CA ILE A 202 18.21 23.74 -6.06
C ILE A 202 18.36 23.39 -7.53
N ASN A 203 17.68 24.14 -8.38
CA ASN A 203 17.72 24.01 -9.83
C ASN A 203 17.82 25.40 -10.49
N ASN A 204 17.52 25.45 -11.79
CA ASN A 204 17.59 26.70 -12.57
C ASN A 204 16.33 27.58 -12.43
N ASP A 205 15.29 27.11 -11.74
CA ASP A 205 13.96 27.74 -11.70
C ASP A 205 13.78 28.62 -10.45
N ILE A 206 14.82 28.82 -9.64
CA ILE A 206 14.81 29.80 -8.55
C ILE A 206 14.77 31.18 -9.17
N ASP A 207 13.68 31.93 -8.98
CA ASP A 207 13.51 33.25 -9.59
C ASP A 207 13.85 34.41 -8.64
N ASP A 208 13.62 34.26 -7.33
CA ASP A 208 14.02 35.26 -6.34
C ASP A 208 15.54 35.50 -6.33
N SER A 209 15.90 36.73 -6.74
CA SER A 209 17.26 37.28 -6.68
C SER A 209 18.00 37.06 -5.35
N LYS A 210 17.30 37.07 -4.22
CA LYS A 210 17.84 36.89 -2.86
C LYS A 210 18.14 35.44 -2.52
N MET A 211 17.60 34.50 -3.30
CA MET A 211 17.79 33.05 -3.13
C MET A 211 18.56 32.43 -4.30
N LYS A 212 18.74 33.15 -5.41
CA LYS A 212 19.55 32.70 -6.56
C LYS A 212 20.99 32.36 -6.18
N LEU A 213 21.47 31.24 -6.70
CA LEU A 213 22.84 30.75 -6.52
C LEU A 213 23.54 30.72 -7.88
N VAL A 214 24.11 31.86 -8.28
CA VAL A 214 24.70 32.05 -9.62
C VAL A 214 26.22 32.17 -9.53
N GLN A 215 26.93 31.67 -10.54
CA GLN A 215 28.40 31.59 -10.55
C GLN A 215 29.08 32.97 -10.50
N GLU A 216 28.45 33.99 -11.07
CA GLU A 216 28.94 35.36 -11.13
C GLU A 216 28.87 36.06 -9.77
N TYR A 217 28.11 35.51 -8.81
CA TYR A 217 27.95 36.11 -7.50
C TYR A 217 29.23 35.96 -6.66
N GLN A 218 29.61 37.04 -5.99
CA GLN A 218 30.70 37.02 -5.03
C GLN A 218 30.36 36.09 -3.84
N LYS A 219 31.38 35.53 -3.20
CA LYS A 219 31.22 34.57 -2.08
C LYS A 219 30.31 35.08 -0.95
N GLU A 220 30.39 36.37 -0.60
CA GLU A 220 29.51 36.93 0.45
C GLU A 220 28.05 36.97 0.02
N LEU A 221 27.77 37.28 -1.25
CA LEU A 221 26.41 37.27 -1.79
C LEU A 221 25.85 35.84 -1.84
N LEU A 222 26.67 34.86 -2.24
CA LEU A 222 26.30 33.44 -2.18
C LEU A 222 25.99 33.00 -0.73
N ARG A 223 26.81 33.38 0.25
CA ARG A 223 26.52 33.10 1.68
C ARG A 223 25.24 33.75 2.17
N SER A 224 24.98 34.98 1.73
CA SER A 224 23.75 35.70 2.04
C SER A 224 22.55 34.97 1.45
N SER A 225 22.65 34.52 0.19
CA SER A 225 21.59 33.79 -0.50
C SER A 225 21.28 32.45 0.18
N ILE A 226 22.32 31.69 0.54
CA ILE A 226 22.17 30.46 1.33
C ILE A 226 21.52 30.74 2.68
N ARG A 227 21.89 31.84 3.35
CA ARG A 227 21.27 32.23 4.62
C ARG A 227 19.77 32.55 4.43
N ASN A 228 19.43 33.29 3.38
CA ASN A 228 18.05 33.64 3.06
C ASN A 228 17.20 32.39 2.80
N ILE A 229 17.68 31.46 1.97
CA ILE A 229 17.04 30.17 1.73
C ILE A 229 16.79 29.45 3.05
N LEU A 230 17.83 29.26 3.86
CA LEU A 230 17.71 28.49 5.10
C LEU A 230 16.84 29.17 6.16
N SER A 231 16.80 30.51 6.19
CA SER A 231 15.90 31.25 7.07
C SER A 231 14.44 31.19 6.63
N ALA A 232 14.20 31.16 5.32
CA ALA A 232 12.86 31.09 4.74
C ALA A 232 12.28 29.67 4.82
N PHE A 233 13.15 28.65 4.78
CA PHE A 233 12.76 27.25 4.77
C PHE A 233 13.43 26.44 5.91
N PRO A 234 13.24 26.82 7.17
CA PRO A 234 14.01 26.28 8.30
C PRO A 234 13.73 24.79 8.59
N ASN A 235 12.57 24.28 8.16
CA ASN A 235 12.13 22.91 8.43
C ASN A 235 12.47 21.91 7.31
N ALA A 236 13.22 22.34 6.29
CA ALA A 236 13.66 21.47 5.19
C ALA A 236 14.44 20.27 5.75
N LYS A 237 14.12 19.05 5.28
CA LYS A 237 14.84 17.85 5.73
C LYS A 237 16.20 17.73 5.07
N TYR A 238 16.25 18.01 3.77
CA TYR A 238 17.44 17.92 2.94
C TYR A 238 17.45 19.03 1.91
N VAL A 239 18.65 19.31 1.40
CA VAL A 239 18.84 20.08 0.18
C VAL A 239 19.24 19.09 -0.90
N THR A 240 18.57 19.15 -2.05
CA THR A 240 18.93 18.39 -3.23
C THR A 240 19.26 19.34 -4.38
N VAL A 241 20.17 18.92 -5.26
CA VAL A 241 20.60 19.74 -6.40
C VAL A 241 20.41 18.94 -7.66
N GLU A 242 19.76 19.54 -8.64
CA GLU A 242 19.59 18.92 -9.95
C GLU A 242 20.92 18.94 -10.71
N GLU A 243 21.37 17.79 -11.21
CA GLU A 243 22.65 17.65 -11.91
C GLU A 243 22.68 18.39 -13.24
N ARG A 244 21.52 18.63 -13.85
CA ARG A 244 21.38 19.43 -15.07
C ARG A 244 21.39 20.95 -14.79
N SER A 245 21.39 21.36 -13.53
CA SER A 245 21.42 22.77 -13.17
C SER A 245 22.76 23.43 -13.52
N LYS A 246 22.72 24.75 -13.76
CA LYS A 246 23.91 25.57 -13.96
C LYS A 246 24.80 25.53 -12.72
N LEU A 247 24.19 25.54 -11.52
CA LEU A 247 24.92 25.49 -10.26
C LEU A 247 25.73 24.20 -10.14
N PHE A 248 25.14 23.03 -10.37
CA PHE A 248 25.83 21.74 -10.18
C PHE A 248 27.08 21.62 -11.05
N ASN A 249 26.99 22.13 -12.29
CA ASN A 249 28.08 22.10 -13.27
C ASN A 249 29.06 23.29 -13.14
N SER A 250 28.89 24.15 -12.13
CA SER A 250 29.71 25.35 -11.93
C SER A 250 30.89 25.12 -10.97
N PRO A 251 31.97 25.91 -11.09
CA PRO A 251 33.08 25.90 -10.13
C PRO A 251 32.67 26.27 -8.70
N ILE A 252 31.55 26.98 -8.51
CA ILE A 252 31.08 27.40 -7.18
C ILE A 252 30.30 26.30 -6.44
N TYR A 253 29.96 25.19 -7.10
CA TYR A 253 29.16 24.12 -6.50
C TYR A 253 29.73 23.60 -5.18
N ASN A 254 31.04 23.31 -5.14
CA ASN A 254 31.71 22.82 -3.93
C ASN A 254 31.61 23.84 -2.79
N PHE A 255 31.77 25.12 -3.09
CA PHE A 255 31.62 26.19 -2.10
C PHE A 255 30.19 26.24 -1.55
N VAL A 256 29.17 26.20 -2.41
CA VAL A 256 27.76 26.21 -2.02
C VAL A 256 27.44 24.98 -1.16
N ARG A 257 27.84 23.79 -1.60
CA ARG A 257 27.67 22.53 -0.87
C ARG A 257 28.27 22.60 0.54
N ASP A 258 29.49 23.11 0.65
CA ASP A 258 30.20 23.21 1.91
C ASP A 258 29.57 24.27 2.83
N GLU A 259 29.03 25.38 2.28
CA GLU A 259 28.31 26.39 3.05
C GLU A 259 26.96 25.87 3.61
N PHE A 260 26.22 25.06 2.86
CA PHE A 260 25.06 24.34 3.41
C PHE A 260 25.49 23.36 4.51
N LYS A 261 26.57 22.59 4.28
CA LYS A 261 27.08 21.62 5.26
C LYS A 261 27.51 22.28 6.58
N LYS A 262 28.18 23.44 6.53
CA LYS A 262 28.53 24.24 7.72
C LYS A 262 27.32 24.61 8.58
N ARG A 263 26.14 24.73 7.96
CA ARG A 263 24.87 25.06 8.63
C ARG A 263 24.04 23.81 8.96
N ARG A 264 24.66 22.61 8.92
CA ARG A 264 24.05 21.30 9.20
C ARG A 264 22.98 20.86 8.20
N PHE A 265 23.00 21.40 6.99
CA PHE A 265 22.20 20.91 5.88
C PHE A 265 23.09 20.08 4.94
N THR A 266 22.77 18.80 4.81
CA THR A 266 23.44 17.94 3.82
C THR A 266 22.80 18.13 2.46
N VAL A 267 23.67 18.27 1.47
CA VAL A 267 23.31 18.46 0.07
C VAL A 267 23.51 17.14 -0.67
N PHE A 268 22.47 16.67 -1.35
CA PHE A 268 22.49 15.45 -2.15
C PHE A 268 22.23 15.74 -3.62
N PRO A 269 22.97 15.13 -4.55
CA PRO A 269 22.56 15.11 -5.96
C PRO A 269 21.18 14.46 -6.10
N LEU A 270 20.32 14.96 -7.00
CA LEU A 270 18.99 14.41 -7.24
C LEU A 270 19.02 12.94 -7.72
N SER A 271 20.11 12.54 -8.38
CA SER A 271 20.41 11.17 -8.83
C SER A 271 20.57 10.15 -7.70
N GLU A 272 20.73 10.59 -6.45
CA GLU A 272 20.62 9.71 -5.29
C GLU A 272 19.20 9.14 -5.15
N PHE A 273 18.19 9.81 -5.70
CA PHE A 273 16.80 9.35 -5.65
C PHE A 273 16.43 8.53 -6.89
N ILE A 274 15.54 7.56 -6.71
CA ILE A 274 14.99 6.77 -7.80
C ILE A 274 13.94 7.61 -8.51
N ARG A 275 14.30 8.15 -9.67
CA ARG A 275 13.40 8.97 -10.49
C ARG A 275 12.34 8.12 -11.19
N LEU A 276 11.08 8.43 -10.94
CA LEU A 276 9.91 7.83 -11.59
C LEU A 276 9.07 8.90 -12.31
N GLU A 277 9.72 9.96 -12.79
CA GLU A 277 9.13 11.00 -13.64
C GLU A 277 9.16 10.53 -15.10
N THR A 278 8.26 9.63 -15.45
CA THR A 278 8.04 9.16 -16.82
C THR A 278 6.56 9.30 -17.18
N GLU A 279 6.29 9.56 -18.45
CA GLU A 279 4.92 9.59 -18.99
C GLU A 279 4.42 8.17 -19.33
N ASP A 280 5.34 7.22 -19.52
CA ASP A 280 5.02 5.81 -19.81
C ASP A 280 4.66 5.07 -18.52
N GLU A 281 3.39 4.70 -18.38
CA GLU A 281 2.89 3.94 -17.24
C GLU A 281 3.54 2.56 -17.10
N GLN A 282 3.85 1.88 -18.21
CA GLN A 282 4.49 0.56 -18.17
C GLN A 282 5.92 0.68 -17.65
N GLU A 283 6.65 1.71 -18.08
CA GLU A 283 7.99 2.02 -17.57
C GLU A 283 7.92 2.35 -16.08
N LEU A 284 7.01 3.24 -15.67
CA LEU A 284 6.77 3.61 -14.28
C LEU A 284 6.56 2.38 -13.38
N VAL A 285 5.62 1.52 -13.78
CA VAL A 285 5.27 0.31 -13.03
C VAL A 285 6.45 -0.67 -12.98
N SER A 286 7.12 -0.89 -14.10
CA SER A 286 8.24 -1.83 -14.19
C SER A 286 9.42 -1.37 -13.33
N LYS A 287 9.74 -0.08 -13.40
CA LYS A 287 10.83 0.53 -12.61
C LYS A 287 10.50 0.52 -11.12
N PHE A 288 9.27 0.86 -10.74
CA PHE A 288 8.86 0.81 -9.34
C PHE A 288 8.94 -0.62 -8.78
N LYS A 289 8.47 -1.63 -9.52
CA LYS A 289 8.58 -3.05 -9.12
C LYS A 289 10.03 -3.49 -8.96
N PHE A 290 10.87 -3.20 -9.95
CA PHE A 290 12.29 -3.53 -9.93
C PHE A 290 12.98 -3.04 -8.66
N TYR A 291 12.83 -1.76 -8.31
CA TYR A 291 13.45 -1.21 -7.10
C TYR A 291 12.75 -1.65 -5.81
N SER A 292 11.46 -2.00 -5.86
CA SER A 292 10.72 -2.51 -4.70
C SER A 292 11.13 -3.94 -4.33
N GLU A 293 11.53 -4.73 -5.33
CA GLU A 293 11.94 -6.14 -5.17
C GLU A 293 13.45 -6.30 -5.02
N ASP A 294 14.24 -5.31 -5.43
CA ASP A 294 15.69 -5.29 -5.22
C ASP A 294 16.04 -5.27 -3.72
N THR A 295 16.69 -6.35 -3.27
CA THR A 295 17.24 -6.50 -1.92
C THR A 295 18.76 -6.50 -1.88
N THR A 296 19.45 -6.26 -3.01
CA THR A 296 20.92 -6.33 -3.10
C THR A 296 21.59 -5.06 -2.56
N ALA A 297 20.93 -3.91 -2.73
CA ALA A 297 21.40 -2.61 -2.24
C ALA A 297 20.75 -2.22 -0.90
N SER A 298 20.83 -0.94 -0.53
CA SER A 298 20.06 -0.37 0.59
C SER A 298 18.58 -0.78 0.46
N ARG A 299 18.03 -1.34 1.54
CA ARG A 299 16.60 -1.66 1.65
C ARG A 299 15.73 -0.42 1.87
N GLN A 300 16.34 0.73 2.09
CA GLN A 300 15.66 2.02 2.12
C GLN A 300 15.75 2.66 0.74
N LYS A 301 14.60 2.88 0.11
CA LYS A 301 14.45 3.43 -1.24
C LYS A 301 13.75 4.78 -1.16
N VAL A 302 14.33 5.81 -1.79
CA VAL A 302 13.74 7.15 -1.89
C VAL A 302 13.34 7.37 -3.34
N PHE A 303 12.04 7.50 -3.60
CA PHE A 303 11.47 7.71 -4.92
C PHE A 303 11.15 9.19 -5.13
N TYR A 304 11.46 9.69 -6.33
CA TYR A 304 11.19 11.06 -6.76
C TYR A 304 10.26 11.03 -7.99
N LEU A 305 9.06 11.57 -7.86
CA LEU A 305 7.97 11.37 -8.83
C LEU A 305 6.89 12.45 -8.73
N THR A 306 6.05 12.58 -9.76
CA THR A 306 4.89 13.47 -9.73
C THR A 306 3.75 12.90 -8.90
N LEU A 307 2.80 13.75 -8.49
CA LEU A 307 1.60 13.32 -7.77
C LEU A 307 0.76 12.32 -8.59
N ASP A 308 0.67 12.54 -9.90
CA ASP A 308 -0.05 11.65 -10.82
C ASP A 308 0.58 10.25 -10.86
N ASN A 309 1.90 10.18 -11.01
CA ASN A 309 2.61 8.90 -11.01
C ASN A 309 2.52 8.19 -9.66
N PHE A 310 2.51 8.94 -8.55
CA PHE A 310 2.25 8.39 -7.22
C PHE A 310 0.87 7.73 -7.14
N GLY A 311 -0.16 8.38 -7.70
CA GLY A 311 -1.50 7.82 -7.84
C GLY A 311 -1.51 6.49 -8.59
N LYS A 312 -0.84 6.43 -9.75
CA LYS A 312 -0.76 5.22 -10.58
C LYS A 312 -0.09 4.04 -9.88
N ILE A 313 0.95 4.27 -9.08
CA ILE A 313 1.64 3.19 -8.35
C ILE A 313 1.01 2.85 -6.98
N THR A 314 -0.01 3.60 -6.53
CA THR A 314 -0.65 3.38 -5.23
C THR A 314 -1.15 1.94 -5.03
N PRO A 315 -1.76 1.24 -6.01
CA PRO A 315 -2.13 -0.16 -5.86
C PRO A 315 -0.93 -1.07 -5.55
N LEU A 316 0.23 -0.80 -6.15
CA LEU A 316 1.46 -1.54 -5.89
C LEU A 316 2.04 -1.21 -4.52
N ILE A 317 1.98 0.06 -4.10
CA ILE A 317 2.35 0.49 -2.74
C ILE A 317 1.52 -0.29 -1.70
N VAL A 318 0.21 -0.41 -1.89
CA VAL A 318 -0.68 -1.20 -1.02
C VAL A 318 -0.27 -2.67 -0.99
N LYS A 319 0.03 -3.26 -2.16
CA LYS A 319 0.50 -4.65 -2.27
C LYS A 319 1.80 -4.85 -1.48
N TYR A 320 2.83 -4.04 -1.71
CA TYR A 320 4.11 -4.18 -1.02
C TYR A 320 4.00 -3.91 0.49
N LYS A 321 3.11 -3.00 0.91
CA LYS A 321 2.78 -2.79 2.33
C LYS A 321 2.14 -4.02 2.95
N LYS A 322 1.21 -4.68 2.25
CA LYS A 322 0.62 -5.95 2.67
C LYS A 322 1.69 -7.02 2.87
N GLN A 323 2.69 -7.07 1.98
CA GLN A 323 3.85 -7.98 2.07
C GLN A 323 4.89 -7.61 3.15
N GLY A 324 4.77 -6.44 3.78
CA GLY A 324 5.59 -6.02 4.92
C GLY A 324 6.53 -4.85 4.68
N SER A 325 6.53 -4.27 3.47
CA SER A 325 7.26 -3.03 3.19
C SER A 325 6.65 -1.87 3.99
N LYS A 326 7.46 -0.91 4.41
CA LYS A 326 6.98 0.24 5.18
C LYS A 326 7.10 1.51 4.36
N ILE A 327 6.18 2.45 4.59
CA ILE A 327 6.28 3.78 4.01
C ILE A 327 6.69 4.70 5.15
N VAL A 328 7.87 5.32 5.01
CA VAL A 328 8.50 6.09 6.06
C VAL A 328 8.76 7.53 5.57
N PRO A 329 8.66 8.53 6.46
CA PRO A 329 9.04 9.91 6.13
C PRO A 329 10.47 9.98 5.59
N VAL A 330 10.76 10.95 4.72
CA VAL A 330 12.09 11.10 4.11
C VAL A 330 13.16 11.31 5.17
N SER A 331 12.83 11.96 6.29
CA SER A 331 13.73 12.14 7.44
C SER A 331 14.18 10.84 8.12
N LYS A 332 13.51 9.71 7.86
CA LYS A 332 13.88 8.37 8.37
C LYS A 332 14.53 7.49 7.31
N SER A 333 14.73 8.01 6.10
CA SER A 333 15.43 7.31 5.03
C SER A 333 16.95 7.24 5.28
N TYR A 334 17.67 6.56 4.39
CA TYR A 334 19.12 6.39 4.49
C TYR A 334 19.89 7.72 4.41
N LEU A 335 19.24 8.77 3.91
CA LEU A 335 19.78 10.12 3.85
C LEU A 335 20.08 10.68 5.25
N SER A 336 19.31 10.27 6.26
CA SER A 336 19.53 10.63 7.67
C SER A 336 20.81 10.02 8.26
N ILE A 337 21.20 8.84 7.77
CA ILE A 337 22.42 8.14 8.18
C ILE A 337 23.62 8.82 7.53
N LYS A 338 23.53 9.15 6.23
CA LYS A 338 24.55 9.94 5.51
C LYS A 338 24.73 11.36 6.08
N GLN A 339 23.77 11.88 6.84
CA GLN A 339 23.87 13.18 7.53
C GLN A 339 24.78 13.14 8.78
N LYS A 340 24.93 11.98 9.42
CA LYS A 340 25.71 11.81 10.66
C LYS A 340 27.18 11.48 10.42
N ASN A 341 27.53 11.12 9.18
CA ASN A 341 28.88 10.86 8.71
C ASN A 341 29.38 12.05 7.89
#